data_AF-A0A418M5R7-F1
#
_entry.id   AF-A0A418M5R7-F1
#
_cell.length_a   1.000
_cell.length_b   1.000
_cell.length_c   1.000
_cell.angle_alpha   90.00
_cell.angle_beta   90.00
_cell.angle_gamma   90.00
#
_symmetry.space_group_name_H-M   'P 1'
#
loop_
_entity.id
_entity.type
_entity.pdbx_description
1 polymer ?
#
loop_
_entity_poly.entity_id
_entity_poly.type
_entity_poly.pdbx_seq_one_letter_code
_entity_poly.pdbx_strand_id
1 'polypeptide(L)' 'MQTEPITRHSPALPELRFSLSLLYVGRFLLGMQTPAPALDDGLDAIDERIEELTDELVATELLHEAAVLAGDVVNQPPLE' A
#
# COMPACT_ATOMS: atom_id res chain seq x y z
N MET A 1 -9.41 24.25 -0.57
CA MET A 1 -9.02 22.83 -0.68
C MET A 1 -8.07 22.58 0.47
N GLN A 2 -8.47 21.81 1.49
CA GLN A 2 -7.53 21.43 2.56
C GLN A 2 -6.54 20.47 1.94
N THR A 3 -5.27 20.89 1.85
CA THR A 3 -4.18 20.00 1.45
C THR A 3 -3.96 19.00 2.56
N GLU A 4 -3.94 17.72 2.20
CA GLU A 4 -3.60 16.63 3.12
C GLU A 4 -2.20 16.91 3.70
N PRO A 5 -2.01 16.77 5.04
CA PRO A 5 -0.72 17.04 5.66
C PRO A 5 0.34 16.10 5.08
N ILE A 6 1.48 16.66 4.67
CA ILE A 6 2.59 15.88 4.11
C ILE A 6 3.55 15.52 5.24
N THR A 7 3.91 14.26 5.34
CA THR A 7 4.91 13.73 6.27
C THR A 7 6.00 13.02 5.47
N ARG A 8 7.08 12.59 6.14
CA ARG A 8 8.07 11.70 5.53
C ARG A 8 7.51 10.35 5.04
N HIS A 9 6.34 9.93 5.52
CA HIS A 9 5.68 8.67 5.16
C HIS A 9 4.73 8.82 3.95
N SER A 10 4.32 10.05 3.65
CA SER A 10 3.36 10.35 2.58
C SER A 10 3.79 9.89 1.18
N PRO A 11 5.09 9.95 0.78
CA PRO A 11 5.51 9.48 -0.53
C PRO A 11 5.32 7.97 -0.75
N ALA A 12 5.40 7.15 0.29
CA ALA A 12 5.30 5.69 0.19
C ALA A 12 3.85 5.20 0.05
N LEU A 13 2.88 5.93 0.62
CA LEU A 13 1.48 5.50 0.67
C LEU A 13 0.85 5.27 -0.72
N PRO A 14 1.01 6.16 -1.73
CA PRO A 14 0.48 5.92 -3.07
C PRO A 14 1.08 4.68 -3.74
N GLU A 15 2.39 4.46 -3.57
CA GLU A 15 3.09 3.33 -4.18
C GLU A 15 2.66 2.00 -3.56
N LEU A 16 2.52 1.94 -2.24
CA LEU A 16 2.04 0.76 -1.51
C LEU A 16 0.59 0.42 -1.91
N ARG A 17 -0.30 1.41 -1.95
CA ARG A 17 -1.70 1.23 -2.38
C ARG A 17 -1.82 0.77 -3.83
N PHE A 18 -1.00 1.34 -4.72
CA PHE A 18 -0.97 0.95 -6.12
C PHE A 18 -0.47 -0.48 -6.29
N SER A 19 0.62 -0.83 -5.63
CA SER A 19 1.20 -2.17 -5.66
C SER A 19 0.23 -3.22 -5.14
N LEU A 20 -0.47 -2.93 -4.04
CA LEU A 20 -1.50 -3.82 -3.49
C LEU A 20 -2.68 -4.02 -4.47
N SER A 21 -3.10 -2.94 -5.13
CA SER A 21 -4.15 -3.02 -6.17
C SER A 21 -3.73 -3.93 -7.33
N LEU A 22 -2.47 -3.83 -7.78
CA LEU A 22 -1.95 -4.69 -8.84
C LEU A 22 -1.87 -6.17 -8.41
N LEU A 23 -1.48 -6.45 -7.17
CA LEU A 23 -1.46 -7.81 -6.64
C LEU A 23 -2.86 -8.43 -6.59
N TYR A 24 -3.86 -7.70 -6.11
CA TYR A 24 -5.25 -8.18 -6.14
C TYR A 24 -5.77 -8.44 -7.55
N VAL A 25 -5.45 -7.57 -8.52
CA VAL A 25 -5.80 -7.79 -9.93
C VAL A 25 -5.11 -9.03 -10.47
N GLY A 26 -3.80 -9.20 -10.22
CA GLY A 26 -3.04 -10.38 -10.64
C GLY A 26 -3.62 -11.67 -10.05
N ARG A 27 -3.91 -11.66 -8.75
CA ARG A 27 -4.53 -12.77 -8.04
C ARG A 27 -5.89 -13.15 -8.62
N PHE A 28 -6.70 -12.16 -8.96
CA PHE A 28 -8.00 -12.37 -9.60
C PHE A 28 -7.88 -12.97 -11.00
N LEU A 29 -6.99 -12.43 -11.83
CA LEU A 29 -6.75 -12.92 -13.20
C LEU A 29 -6.28 -14.38 -13.20
N LEU A 30 -5.40 -14.76 -12.28
CA LEU A 30 -4.94 -16.15 -12.13
C LEU A 30 -6.07 -17.08 -11.70
N GLY A 31 -6.93 -16.64 -10.78
CA GLY A 31 -8.11 -17.40 -10.36
C GLY A 31 -9.13 -17.66 -11.48
N MET A 32 -9.17 -16.81 -12.51
CA MET A 32 -10.06 -17.01 -13.66
C MET A 32 -9.51 -17.95 -14.73
N GLN A 33 -8.19 -18.14 -14.81
CA GLN A 33 -7.56 -18.80 -15.96
C GLN A 33 -7.44 -20.34 -15.87
N THR A 34 -7.69 -21.01 -14.74
CA THR A 34 -7.22 -22.42 -14.63
C THR A 34 -8.06 -23.34 -13.73
N PRO A 35 -8.38 -24.57 -14.17
CA PRO A 35 -8.84 -25.66 -13.29
C PRO A 35 -7.66 -26.28 -12.50
N ALA A 36 -7.79 -26.27 -11.16
CA ALA A 36 -6.87 -26.78 -10.13
C ALA A 36 -6.21 -28.13 -10.48
N PRO A 37 -4.87 -28.31 -10.35
CA PRO A 37 -4.14 -28.17 -9.08
C PRO A 37 -2.69 -27.63 -9.16
N ALA A 38 -2.20 -27.19 -10.32
CA ALA A 38 -0.80 -26.80 -10.53
C ALA A 38 -0.47 -25.33 -10.16
N LEU A 39 -1.44 -24.62 -9.55
CA LEU A 39 -1.37 -23.19 -9.23
C LEU A 39 -1.39 -22.89 -7.73
N ASP A 40 -1.58 -23.89 -6.85
CA ASP A 40 -1.66 -23.65 -5.40
C ASP A 40 -0.43 -22.90 -4.90
N ASP A 41 0.78 -23.41 -5.17
CA ASP A 41 2.03 -22.77 -4.72
C ASP A 41 2.19 -21.32 -5.23
N GLY A 42 1.70 -21.02 -6.43
CA GLY A 42 1.79 -19.69 -7.04
C GLY A 42 0.73 -18.71 -6.53
N LEU A 43 -0.45 -19.22 -6.15
CA LEU A 43 -1.51 -18.44 -5.54
C LEU A 43 -1.17 -18.15 -4.07
N ASP A 44 -0.64 -19.14 -3.36
CA ASP A 44 -0.19 -18.99 -1.97
C ASP A 44 0.91 -17.94 -1.85
N ALA A 45 1.89 -17.95 -2.76
CA ALA A 45 2.95 -16.94 -2.78
C ALA A 45 2.43 -15.51 -3.06
N ILE A 46 1.37 -15.37 -3.87
CA ILE A 46 0.73 -14.07 -4.12
C ILE A 46 -0.08 -13.64 -2.90
N ASP A 47 -0.79 -14.57 -2.26
CA ASP A 47 -1.58 -14.31 -1.06
C ASP A 47 -0.67 -13.89 0.10
N GLU A 48 0.46 -14.58 0.32
CA GLU A 48 1.50 -14.17 1.28
C GLU A 48 2.02 -12.76 0.97
N ARG A 49 2.27 -12.46 -0.32
CA ARG A 49 2.75 -11.14 -0.73
C ARG A 49 1.70 -10.04 -0.52
N ILE A 50 0.42 -10.34 -0.70
CA ILE A 50 -0.69 -9.44 -0.40
C ILE A 50 -0.73 -9.15 1.10
N GLU A 51 -0.58 -10.17 1.95
CA GLU A 51 -0.55 -10.00 3.40
C GLU A 51 0.63 -9.11 3.84
N GLU A 52 1.86 -9.43 3.41
CA GLU A 52 3.05 -8.62 3.72
C GLU A 52 2.88 -7.14 3.35
N LEU A 53 2.37 -6.88 2.15
CA LEU A 53 2.22 -5.51 1.66
C LEU A 53 1.06 -4.78 2.34
N THR A 54 0.02 -5.51 2.75
CA THR A 54 -1.07 -4.96 3.56
C THR A 54 -0.56 -4.54 4.93
N ASP A 55 0.25 -5.37 5.58
CA ASP A 55 0.87 -5.04 6.86
C ASP A 55 1.79 -3.81 6.75
N GLU A 56 2.61 -3.74 5.70
CA GLU A 56 3.47 -2.58 5.44
C GLU A 56 2.66 -1.30 5.17
N LEU A 57 1.59 -1.39 4.39
CA LEU A 57 0.69 -0.27 4.13
C LEU A 57 0.06 0.24 5.42
N VAL A 58 -0.53 -0.65 6.22
CA VAL A 58 -1.18 -0.28 7.50
C VAL A 58 -0.16 0.31 8.47
N ALA A 59 1.02 -0.28 8.59
CA ALA A 59 2.09 0.28 9.42
C ALA A 59 2.50 1.69 8.96
N THR A 60 2.60 1.91 7.65
CA THR A 60 2.97 3.21 7.07
C THR A 60 1.86 4.25 7.27
N GLU A 61 0.58 3.85 7.17
CA GLU A 61 -0.57 4.71 7.46
C GLU A 61 -0.58 5.13 8.93
N LEU A 62 -0.35 4.19 9.86
CA LEU A 62 -0.26 4.49 11.29
C LEU A 62 0.92 5.43 11.61
N LEU A 63 2.07 5.22 10.98
CA LEU A 63 3.22 6.11 11.13
C LEU A 63 2.95 7.51 10.56
N HIS A 64 2.24 7.58 9.43
CA HIS A 64 1.80 8.83 8.85
C HIS A 64 0.86 9.59 9.80
N GLU A 65 -0.19 8.93 10.30
CA GLU A 65 -1.15 9.51 11.24
C GLU A 65 -0.48 9.95 12.56
N ALA A 66 0.42 9.11 13.10
CA ALA A 66 1.20 9.46 14.29
C ALA A 66 2.10 10.69 14.06
N ALA A 67 2.74 10.79 12.89
CA ALA A 67 3.53 11.95 12.53
C ALA A 67 2.67 13.21 12.42
N VAL A 68 1.48 13.12 11.80
CA VAL A 68 0.52 14.22 11.75
C VAL A 68 0.10 14.65 13.17
N LEU A 69 -0.24 13.71 14.04
CA LEU A 69 -0.62 13.99 15.44
C LEU A 69 0.52 14.62 16.25
N ALA A 70 1.77 14.21 16.00
CA ALA A 70 2.95 14.78 16.63
C ALA A 70 3.36 16.14 16.06
N GLY A 71 2.73 16.60 14.97
CA GLY A 71 3.13 17.81 14.24
C GLY A 71 4.42 17.63 13.42
N ASP A 72 4.84 16.39 13.16
CA ASP A 72 5.97 16.04 12.29
C ASP A 72 5.53 16.09 10.81
N VAL A 73 5.17 17.29 10.37
CA VAL A 73 4.73 17.57 8.99
C VAL A 73 5.81 18.34 8.23
N VAL A 74 6.06 17.91 6.99
CA VAL A 74 6.99 18.56 6.07
C VAL A 74 6.26 19.76 5.46
N ASN A 75 6.42 20.93 6.07
CA ASN A 75 5.95 22.20 5.49
C ASN A 75 6.54 22.37 4.07
N GLN A 76 5.70 22.47 3.04
CA GLN A 76 6.14 23.08 1.77
C GLN A 76 6.39 24.59 2.00
N PRO A 77 7.39 25.19 1.32
CA PRO A 77 7.92 26.53 1.59
C PRO A 77 6.87 27.66 1.41
N PRO A 78 7.13 28.89 1.92
CA PRO A 78 6.19 29.99 1.85
C PRO A 78 5.85 30.35 0.41
N LEU A 79 4.60 30.72 0.18
CA LEU A 79 4.09 31.27 -1.09
C LEU A 79 5.02 32.39 -1.58
N GLU A 80 5.52 32.27 -2.81
CA GLU A 80 5.97 33.43 -3.60
C GLU A 80 4.75 34.23 -4.09
#